data_AF-A0A1E4NRN8-F1
#
_entry.id   AF-A0A1E4NRN8-F1
#
_cell.length_a   1.000
_cell.length_b   1.000
_cell.length_c   1.000
_cell.angle_alpha   90.00
_cell.angle_beta   90.00
_cell.angle_gamma   90.00
#
_symmetry.space_group_name_H-M   'P 1'
#
loop_
_entity.id
_entity.type
_entity.pdbx_description
1 polymer ?
#
loop_
_entity_poly.entity_id
_entity_poly.type
_entity_poly.pdbx_seq_one_letter_code
_entity_poly.pdbx_strand_id
1 'polypeptide(L)'
;MRNTTETLSATSPNHAMDNSGQQDVLVLNFTDGPVALNQLQLGWWSNDSDLSVLRWTGSGAPDSGSASITNQTVSSLLTSGWAFVAALSNVGTSSPASFNTGAAAVTSSYWLISAFNSSWGAGSITDTKSHYVKVLSVGANVPTHRTNVPEPVSIALVGAALLGVMGSRRRATLRH
;
A
#
# COMPACT_ATOMS: atom_id res chain seq x y z
N MET A 1 14.36 -2.21 -9.14
CA MET A 1 15.82 -2.39 -9.20
C MET A 1 16.17 -3.09 -10.51
N ARG A 2 17.24 -2.69 -11.20
CA ARG A 2 17.75 -3.40 -12.41
C ARG A 2 18.72 -4.50 -11.99
N ASN A 3 18.89 -5.54 -12.79
CA ASN A 3 19.91 -6.55 -12.51
C ASN A 3 21.32 -5.96 -12.68
N THR A 4 22.08 -5.83 -11.61
CA THR A 4 23.47 -5.35 -11.62
C THR A 4 24.41 -6.53 -11.41
N THR A 5 25.46 -6.63 -12.23
CA THR A 5 26.46 -7.69 -12.15
C THR A 5 27.57 -7.25 -11.20
N GLU A 6 27.76 -7.95 -10.08
CA GLU A 6 28.73 -7.60 -9.02
C GLU A 6 30.18 -7.99 -9.39
N THR A 7 30.47 -8.40 -10.64
CA THR A 7 31.76 -8.96 -11.14
C THR A 7 32.30 -10.21 -10.42
N LEU A 8 31.63 -10.65 -9.36
CA LEU A 8 31.75 -11.99 -8.77
C LEU A 8 30.90 -12.98 -9.60
N SER A 9 31.22 -14.27 -9.56
CA SER A 9 30.56 -15.36 -10.34
C SER A 9 29.09 -15.62 -9.96
N ALA A 10 28.27 -14.57 -9.88
CA ALA A 10 26.83 -14.64 -9.70
C ALA A 10 26.15 -14.69 -11.08
N THR A 11 25.29 -15.67 -11.28
CA THR A 11 24.49 -15.84 -12.49
C THR A 11 23.03 -15.50 -12.21
N SER A 12 22.24 -15.15 -13.22
CA SER A 12 20.78 -15.08 -13.02
C SER A 12 20.28 -16.44 -12.49
N PRO A 13 19.43 -16.50 -11.43
CA PRO A 13 18.66 -15.42 -10.81
C PRO A 13 19.21 -14.87 -9.48
N ASN A 14 20.52 -14.94 -9.22
CA ASN A 14 21.11 -14.51 -7.94
C ASN A 14 20.69 -13.08 -7.52
N HIS A 15 20.54 -12.86 -6.20
CA HIS A 15 20.11 -11.61 -5.56
C HIS A 15 18.68 -11.16 -5.92
N ALA A 16 17.82 -12.09 -6.34
CA ALA A 16 16.39 -11.86 -6.38
C ALA A 16 15.79 -12.08 -4.98
N MET A 17 14.63 -11.47 -4.74
CA MET A 17 13.71 -11.97 -3.71
C MET A 17 12.98 -13.15 -4.33
N ASP A 18 12.98 -14.29 -3.65
CA ASP A 18 12.35 -15.50 -4.16
C ASP A 18 11.63 -16.38 -3.12
N ASN A 19 10.96 -17.41 -3.62
CA ASN A 19 10.32 -18.47 -2.83
C ASN A 19 11.00 -19.83 -3.09
N SER A 20 12.25 -19.85 -3.56
CA SER A 20 12.98 -21.07 -3.88
C SER A 20 13.83 -21.51 -2.69
N GLY A 21 13.38 -22.55 -2.00
CA GLY A 21 14.01 -23.06 -0.78
C GLY A 21 13.54 -22.33 0.47
N GLN A 22 13.89 -21.04 0.62
CA GLN A 22 13.39 -20.19 1.71
C GLN A 22 12.50 -19.08 1.15
N GLN A 23 11.68 -18.48 2.01
CA GLN A 23 10.81 -17.38 1.62
C GLN A 23 11.50 -16.05 1.89
N ASP A 24 11.80 -15.31 0.83
CA ASP A 24 12.23 -13.92 0.96
C ASP A 24 11.03 -12.99 1.08
N VAL A 25 11.18 -12.01 1.96
CA VAL A 25 10.19 -10.97 2.24
C VAL A 25 10.85 -9.60 2.34
N LEU A 26 10.10 -8.57 1.94
CA LEU A 26 10.46 -7.16 2.05
C LEU A 26 9.40 -6.46 2.89
N VAL A 27 9.81 -5.73 3.92
CA VAL A 27 8.90 -4.90 4.73
C VAL A 27 9.12 -3.42 4.38
N LEU A 28 8.01 -2.72 4.11
CA LEU A 28 7.94 -1.29 3.89
C LEU A 28 7.31 -0.61 5.10
N ASN A 29 7.90 0.49 5.55
CA ASN A 29 7.38 1.32 6.64
C ASN A 29 7.04 2.72 6.12
N PHE A 30 5.80 3.14 6.32
CA PHE A 30 5.29 4.47 6.05
C PHE A 30 5.12 5.22 7.37
N THR A 31 6.14 6.03 7.70
CA THR A 31 6.27 6.70 9.01
C THR A 31 5.32 7.88 9.19
N ASP A 32 4.87 8.50 8.10
CA ASP A 32 3.97 9.67 8.14
C ASP A 32 2.50 9.29 8.38
N GLY A 33 2.19 7.99 8.41
CA GLY A 33 0.85 7.48 8.68
C GLY A 33 0.49 6.27 7.82
N PRO A 34 -0.64 5.61 8.11
CA PRO A 34 -1.05 4.43 7.38
C PRO A 34 -1.49 4.78 5.97
N VAL A 35 -0.99 4.03 4.99
CA VAL A 35 -1.35 4.19 3.58
C VAL A 35 -2.07 2.95 3.07
N ALA A 36 -2.90 3.11 2.04
CA ALA A 36 -3.42 2.02 1.24
C ALA A 36 -2.43 1.72 0.11
N LEU A 37 -1.48 0.82 0.34
CA LEU A 37 -0.60 0.30 -0.71
C LEU A 37 -1.46 -0.37 -1.77
N ASN A 38 -1.30 0.00 -3.02
CA ASN A 38 -2.23 -0.39 -4.09
C ASN A 38 -1.60 -0.62 -5.45
N GLN A 39 -0.31 -0.35 -5.61
CA GLN A 39 0.40 -0.63 -6.84
C GLN A 39 1.76 -1.24 -6.55
N LEU A 40 2.17 -2.18 -7.41
CA LEU A 40 3.51 -2.76 -7.36
C LEU A 40 3.99 -3.05 -8.79
N GLN A 41 5.23 -2.70 -9.07
CA GLN A 41 5.87 -2.98 -10.34
C GLN A 41 7.21 -3.68 -10.11
N LEU A 42 7.53 -4.66 -10.95
CA LEU A 42 8.83 -5.31 -10.94
C LEU A 42 9.80 -4.58 -11.88
N GLY A 43 11.08 -4.61 -11.54
CA GLY A 43 12.15 -4.13 -12.41
C GLY A 43 12.79 -5.26 -13.20
N TRP A 44 12.62 -6.48 -12.71
CA TRP A 44 13.16 -7.70 -13.26
C TRP A 44 12.45 -8.90 -12.63
N TRP A 45 12.33 -9.98 -13.39
CA TRP A 45 11.92 -11.29 -12.89
C TRP A 45 12.53 -12.41 -13.73
N SER A 46 12.51 -13.63 -13.21
CA SER A 46 12.87 -14.87 -13.93
C SER A 46 12.00 -16.03 -13.48
N ASN A 47 11.76 -16.97 -14.39
CA ASN A 47 10.85 -18.11 -14.25
C ASN A 47 9.37 -17.73 -14.13
N ASP A 48 8.97 -17.03 -13.06
CA ASP A 48 7.63 -16.49 -12.87
C ASP A 48 7.68 -15.25 -11.93
N SER A 49 6.56 -14.53 -11.76
CA SER A 49 6.52 -13.17 -11.20
C SER A 49 5.30 -12.89 -10.31
N ASP A 50 4.79 -13.93 -9.67
CA ASP A 50 3.69 -13.79 -8.72
C ASP A 50 4.20 -13.32 -7.35
N LEU A 51 3.39 -12.51 -6.66
CA LEU A 51 3.72 -11.93 -5.36
C LEU A 51 2.59 -12.10 -4.34
N SER A 52 2.95 -12.13 -3.06
CA SER A 52 2.03 -12.00 -1.94
C SER A 52 2.21 -10.65 -1.25
N VAL A 53 1.09 -10.00 -0.90
CA VAL A 53 1.06 -8.72 -0.18
C VAL A 53 0.28 -8.89 1.11
N LEU A 54 0.89 -8.46 2.21
CA LEU A 54 0.34 -8.49 3.56
C LEU A 54 0.44 -7.10 4.19
N ARG A 55 -0.44 -6.84 5.17
CA ARG A 55 -0.41 -5.63 5.99
C ARG A 55 -0.26 -5.98 7.46
N TRP A 56 0.36 -5.10 8.22
CA TRP A 56 0.37 -5.20 9.67
C TRP A 56 -0.95 -4.72 10.26
N THR A 57 -1.51 -5.48 11.20
CA THR A 57 -2.73 -5.14 11.95
C THR A 57 -2.53 -5.11 13.46
N GLY A 58 -1.32 -5.40 13.94
CA GLY A 58 -0.99 -5.30 15.36
C GLY A 58 -0.72 -3.87 15.82
N SER A 59 -0.40 -3.71 17.10
CA SER A 59 0.03 -2.45 17.69
C SER A 59 1.55 -2.29 17.58
N GLY A 60 2.02 -1.05 17.45
CA GLY A 60 3.45 -0.75 17.36
C GLY A 60 4.12 -1.27 16.08
N ALA A 61 5.46 -1.27 16.08
CA ALA A 61 6.26 -1.81 14.98
C ALA A 61 6.34 -3.34 15.04
N PRO A 62 6.30 -4.06 13.91
CA PRO A 62 6.48 -5.51 13.86
C PRO A 62 7.97 -5.88 13.86
N ASP A 63 8.73 -5.44 14.88
CA ASP A 63 10.20 -5.59 14.94
C ASP A 63 10.70 -6.64 15.94
N SER A 64 9.81 -7.14 16.80
CA SER A 64 10.17 -7.99 17.94
C SER A 64 9.28 -9.22 18.09
N GLY A 65 9.82 -10.26 18.73
CA GLY A 65 9.13 -11.52 18.98
C GLY A 65 8.58 -12.16 17.71
N SER A 66 7.37 -12.73 17.79
CA SER A 66 6.69 -13.41 16.68
C SER A 66 6.18 -12.46 15.59
N ALA A 67 6.15 -11.14 15.85
CA ALA A 67 5.78 -10.14 14.85
C ALA A 67 6.92 -9.80 13.88
N SER A 68 8.17 -9.94 14.34
CA SER A 68 9.38 -9.74 13.53
C SER A 68 9.44 -10.74 12.39
N ILE A 69 9.94 -10.35 11.21
CA ILE A 69 10.16 -11.28 10.08
C ILE A 69 11.34 -12.24 10.31
N THR A 70 12.13 -12.03 11.37
CA THR A 70 13.34 -12.80 11.63
C THR A 70 13.02 -14.16 12.24
N ASN A 71 13.56 -15.24 11.65
CA ASN A 71 13.37 -16.63 12.12
C ASN A 71 11.90 -17.03 12.29
N GLN A 72 11.01 -16.51 11.43
CA GLN A 72 9.60 -16.84 11.45
C GLN A 72 9.21 -17.74 10.28
N THR A 73 8.13 -18.49 10.50
CA THR A 73 7.42 -19.20 9.45
C THR A 73 6.31 -18.31 8.89
N VAL A 74 5.85 -18.60 7.68
CA VAL A 74 4.64 -17.97 7.12
C VAL A 74 3.45 -18.08 8.08
N SER A 75 3.24 -19.26 8.66
CA SER A 75 2.14 -19.52 9.60
C SER A 75 2.25 -18.68 10.88
N SER A 76 3.46 -18.53 11.45
CA SER A 76 3.64 -17.72 12.66
C SER A 76 3.44 -16.22 12.40
N LEU A 77 3.80 -15.72 11.22
CA LEU A 77 3.55 -14.33 10.86
C LEU A 77 2.05 -14.04 10.73
N LEU A 78 1.28 -14.95 10.12
CA LEU A 78 -0.16 -14.83 9.98
C LEU A 78 -0.91 -14.82 11.33
N THR A 79 -0.38 -15.52 12.34
CA THR A 79 -0.97 -15.52 13.69
C THR A 79 -0.48 -14.35 14.56
N SER A 80 0.58 -13.65 14.14
CA SER A 80 1.24 -12.60 14.94
C SER A 80 0.88 -11.18 14.52
N GLY A 81 -0.12 -10.99 13.66
CA GLY A 81 -0.64 -9.67 13.27
C GLY A 81 -0.36 -9.27 11.83
N TRP A 82 0.27 -10.12 11.02
CA TRP A 82 0.30 -9.93 9.57
C TRP A 82 -0.97 -10.51 8.94
N ALA A 83 -1.70 -9.67 8.21
CA ALA A 83 -2.93 -10.06 7.53
C ALA A 83 -2.71 -10.06 6.01
N PHE A 84 -3.11 -11.16 5.36
CA PHE A 84 -3.10 -11.27 3.91
C PHE A 84 -4.01 -10.22 3.26
N VAL A 85 -3.52 -9.59 2.20
CA VAL A 85 -4.25 -8.57 1.43
C VAL A 85 -4.48 -9.01 0.00
N ALA A 86 -3.44 -9.47 -0.69
CA ALA A 86 -3.55 -9.84 -2.10
C ALA A 86 -2.49 -10.85 -2.54
N ALA A 87 -2.86 -11.64 -3.54
CA ALA A 87 -1.93 -12.38 -4.40
C ALA A 87 -1.95 -11.70 -5.78
N LEU A 88 -0.80 -11.26 -6.26
CA LEU A 88 -0.66 -10.56 -7.54
C LEU A 88 -0.07 -11.53 -8.55
N SER A 89 -0.79 -11.80 -9.64
CA SER A 89 -0.31 -12.72 -10.66
C SER A 89 0.42 -12.00 -11.79
N ASN A 90 1.51 -12.59 -12.27
CA ASN A 90 2.25 -12.17 -13.45
C ASN A 90 2.64 -10.68 -13.41
N VAL A 91 3.22 -10.22 -12.29
CA VAL A 91 3.56 -8.80 -12.14
C VAL A 91 4.68 -8.43 -13.11
N GLY A 92 4.34 -7.59 -14.09
CA GLY A 92 5.23 -7.22 -15.17
C GLY A 92 6.25 -6.13 -14.82
N THR A 93 7.09 -5.84 -15.83
CA THR A 93 8.08 -4.76 -15.77
C THR A 93 7.65 -3.48 -16.49
N SER A 94 6.63 -3.55 -17.34
CA SER A 94 6.15 -2.43 -18.17
C SER A 94 5.15 -1.53 -17.44
N SER A 95 4.29 -2.11 -16.60
CA SER A 95 3.20 -1.40 -15.91
C SER A 95 3.02 -1.94 -14.49
N PRO A 96 2.62 -1.09 -13.52
CA PRO A 96 2.28 -1.55 -12.18
C PRO A 96 1.03 -2.44 -12.16
N ALA A 97 1.06 -3.51 -11.36
CA ALA A 97 -0.12 -4.28 -11.00
C ALA A 97 -0.90 -3.53 -9.91
N SER A 98 -2.20 -3.35 -10.12
CA SER A 98 -3.10 -2.70 -9.16
C SER A 98 -3.74 -3.71 -8.22
N PHE A 99 -3.88 -3.36 -6.95
CA PHE A 99 -4.54 -4.16 -5.91
C PHE A 99 -5.08 -3.24 -4.81
N ASN A 100 -5.86 -3.77 -3.86
CA ASN A 100 -6.34 -3.02 -2.69
C ASN A 100 -6.97 -1.65 -3.08
N THR A 101 -7.86 -1.67 -4.07
CA THR A 101 -8.50 -0.47 -4.64
C THR A 101 -9.95 -0.32 -4.16
N GLY A 102 -10.47 0.90 -4.25
CA GLY A 102 -11.88 1.19 -3.97
C GLY A 102 -12.17 1.50 -2.50
N ALA A 103 -13.46 1.60 -2.15
CA ALA A 103 -13.91 2.06 -0.83
C ALA A 103 -13.58 1.10 0.32
N ALA A 104 -13.34 -0.17 0.02
CA ALA A 104 -12.96 -1.20 1.00
C ALA A 104 -11.43 -1.36 1.13
N ALA A 105 -10.64 -0.47 0.52
CA ALA A 105 -9.19 -0.54 0.59
C ALA A 105 -8.70 -0.46 2.05
N VAL A 106 -7.84 -1.41 2.42
CA VAL A 106 -7.25 -1.48 3.76
C VAL A 106 -5.96 -0.67 3.82
N THR A 107 -5.69 -0.12 5.00
CA THR A 107 -4.51 0.71 5.24
C THR A 107 -3.61 0.08 6.29
N SER A 108 -2.32 0.40 6.22
CA SER A 108 -1.33 0.11 7.25
C SER A 108 -0.10 1.01 7.08
N SER A 109 0.63 1.23 8.17
CA SER A 109 1.98 1.81 8.11
C SER A 109 3.03 0.77 7.74
N TYR A 110 2.77 -0.53 7.95
CA TYR A 110 3.71 -1.59 7.61
C TYR A 110 3.09 -2.55 6.60
N TRP A 111 3.80 -2.76 5.51
CA TRP A 111 3.42 -3.66 4.42
C TRP A 111 4.52 -4.66 4.18
N LEU A 112 4.16 -5.93 4.03
CA LEU A 112 5.08 -7.01 3.70
C LEU A 112 4.78 -7.47 2.27
N ILE A 113 5.83 -7.52 1.46
CA ILE A 113 5.82 -8.01 0.08
C ILE A 113 6.70 -9.24 0.04
N SER A 114 6.24 -10.29 -0.63
CA SER A 114 6.92 -11.57 -0.72
C SER A 114 6.83 -12.08 -2.15
N ALA A 115 7.82 -12.87 -2.60
CA ALA A 115 7.56 -13.81 -3.68
C ALA A 115 6.37 -14.71 -3.30
N PHE A 116 5.50 -15.05 -4.26
CA PHE A 116 4.24 -15.72 -3.92
C PHE A 116 4.46 -17.07 -3.23
N ASN A 117 3.63 -17.33 -2.23
CA ASN A 117 3.53 -18.63 -1.56
C ASN A 117 2.08 -18.82 -1.11
N SER A 118 1.49 -19.95 -1.48
CA SER A 118 0.08 -20.26 -1.18
C SER A 118 -0.21 -20.33 0.33
N SER A 119 0.82 -20.54 1.16
CA SER A 119 0.73 -20.53 2.62
C SER A 119 0.37 -19.14 3.18
N TRP A 120 0.63 -18.05 2.45
CA TRP A 120 0.18 -16.71 2.83
C TRP A 120 -1.33 -16.54 2.64
N GLY A 121 -1.89 -17.25 1.68
CA GLY A 121 -3.19 -17.01 1.07
C GLY A 121 -3.07 -17.11 -0.45
N ALA A 122 -3.86 -17.99 -1.07
CA ALA A 122 -3.68 -18.32 -2.49
C ALA A 122 -4.36 -17.33 -3.46
N GLY A 123 -5.41 -16.62 -3.02
CA GLY A 123 -6.23 -15.82 -3.95
C GLY A 123 -6.68 -16.67 -5.14
N SER A 124 -6.28 -16.29 -6.36
CA SER A 124 -6.53 -17.02 -7.62
C SER A 124 -5.30 -17.73 -8.19
N ILE A 125 -4.15 -17.69 -7.50
CA ILE A 125 -2.89 -18.30 -7.97
C ILE A 125 -2.79 -19.72 -7.41
N THR A 126 -2.57 -20.69 -8.29
CA THR A 126 -2.62 -22.12 -7.93
C THR A 126 -1.33 -22.88 -8.22
N ASP A 127 -0.34 -22.25 -8.84
CA ASP A 127 0.92 -22.92 -9.14
C ASP A 127 1.93 -22.84 -7.99
N THR A 128 2.96 -23.67 -8.08
CA THR A 128 4.02 -23.82 -7.08
C THR A 128 5.38 -23.45 -7.66
N LYS A 129 5.41 -22.58 -8.67
CA LYS A 129 6.66 -22.24 -9.35
C LYS A 129 7.54 -21.39 -8.44
N SER A 130 8.83 -21.40 -8.76
CA SER A 130 9.75 -20.45 -8.17
C SER A 130 9.58 -19.07 -8.82
N HIS A 131 9.32 -18.04 -8.04
CA HIS A 131 9.26 -16.65 -8.48
C HIS A 131 10.54 -15.97 -8.04
N TYR A 132 11.33 -15.47 -8.99
CA TYR A 132 12.52 -14.68 -8.70
C TYR A 132 12.28 -13.26 -9.15
N VAL A 133 12.23 -12.31 -8.22
CA VAL A 133 11.76 -10.95 -8.52
C VAL A 133 12.68 -9.88 -7.95
N LYS A 134 12.68 -8.71 -8.61
CA LYS A 134 13.25 -7.46 -8.06
C LYS A 134 12.19 -6.38 -8.12
N VAL A 135 11.75 -5.88 -6.97
CA VAL A 135 10.75 -4.79 -6.91
C VAL A 135 11.36 -3.50 -7.49
N LEU A 136 10.61 -2.82 -8.35
CA LEU A 136 10.98 -1.52 -8.91
C LEU A 136 10.34 -0.38 -8.16
N SER A 137 9.03 -0.46 -7.99
CA SER A 137 8.26 0.60 -7.38
C SER A 137 7.05 0.04 -6.67
N VAL A 138 6.57 0.83 -5.72
CA VAL A 138 5.28 0.66 -5.08
C VAL A 138 4.53 1.98 -5.14
N GLY A 139 3.21 1.89 -5.26
CA GLY A 139 2.31 3.03 -5.16
C GLY A 139 1.34 2.83 -4.00
N ALA A 140 0.96 3.93 -3.37
CA ALA A 140 0.00 3.93 -2.29
C ALA A 140 -0.88 5.16 -2.35
N ASN A 141 -2.14 5.00 -1.95
CA ASN A 141 -3.02 6.11 -1.67
C ASN A 141 -2.94 6.42 -0.17
N VAL A 142 -2.66 7.68 0.16
CA VAL A 142 -2.89 8.17 1.51
C VAL A 142 -4.41 8.33 1.66
N PRO A 143 -5.05 7.73 2.67
CA PRO A 143 -6.45 8.01 2.97
C PRO A 143 -6.58 9.52 3.04
N THR A 144 -7.51 10.10 2.28
CA THR A 144 -7.74 11.53 2.39
C THR A 144 -8.05 11.79 3.87
N HIS A 145 -7.18 12.54 4.54
CA HIS A 145 -7.63 13.25 5.72
C HIS A 145 -8.85 13.98 5.23
N ARG A 146 -10.03 13.65 5.75
CA ARG A 146 -11.19 14.51 5.59
C ARG A 146 -10.78 15.81 6.25
N THR A 147 -10.13 16.69 5.50
CA THR A 147 -10.19 18.10 5.74
C THR A 147 -11.64 18.45 5.43
N ASN A 148 -12.52 18.09 6.36
CA ASN A 148 -13.65 18.94 6.70
C ASN A 148 -13.02 20.24 7.20
N VAL A 149 -12.37 20.99 6.30
CA VAL A 149 -12.34 22.43 6.45
C VAL A 149 -13.83 22.75 6.37
N PRO A 150 -14.43 23.30 7.44
CA PRO A 150 -15.76 23.85 7.31
C PRO A 150 -15.75 24.71 6.05
N GLU A 151 -16.69 24.47 5.13
CA GLU A 151 -16.88 25.36 3.99
C GLU A 151 -16.78 26.78 4.54
N PRO A 152 -15.93 27.65 3.97
CA PRO A 152 -15.50 28.85 4.64
C PRO A 152 -16.73 29.58 5.19
N VAL A 153 -16.79 29.77 6.50
CA VAL A 153 -17.83 30.59 7.16
C VAL A 153 -17.93 31.97 6.49
N SER A 154 -16.90 32.36 5.74
CA SER A 154 -16.87 33.41 4.73
C SER A 154 -18.05 33.41 3.74
N ILE A 155 -18.55 32.30 3.20
CA ILE A 155 -19.73 32.29 2.31
C ILE A 155 -21.00 32.63 3.12
N ALA A 156 -21.15 32.04 4.30
CA ALA A 156 -22.28 32.36 5.18
C ALA A 156 -22.25 33.83 5.64
N LEU A 157 -21.06 34.38 5.93
CA LEU A 157 -20.87 35.77 6.35
C LEU A 157 -21.08 36.75 5.19
N VAL A 158 -20.62 36.42 3.97
CA VAL A 158 -20.89 37.20 2.76
C VAL A 158 -22.39 37.18 2.44
N GLY A 159 -23.05 36.03 2.58
CA GLY A 159 -24.50 35.90 2.43
C GLY A 159 -25.27 36.75 3.46
N ALA A 160 -24.87 36.70 4.73
CA ALA A 160 -25.48 37.49 5.80
C ALA A 160 -25.26 39.01 5.61
N ALA A 161 -24.05 39.41 5.19
CA ALA A 161 -23.74 40.80 4.89
C ALA A 161 -24.56 41.34 3.70
N LEU A 162 -24.70 40.56 2.63
CA LEU A 162 -25.50 40.95 1.45
C LEU A 162 -26.99 41.09 1.80
N LEU A 163 -27.54 40.17 2.60
CA LEU A 163 -28.91 40.25 3.09
C LEU A 163 -29.11 41.46 4.03
N GLY A 164 -28.13 41.77 4.87
CA GLY A 164 -28.13 42.95 5.73
C GLY A 164 -28.17 44.27 4.93
N VAL A 165 -27.37 44.37 3.86
CA VAL A 165 -27.35 45.56 2.97
C VAL A 165 -28.65 45.69 2.16
N MET A 166 -29.23 44.58 1.69
CA MET A 166 -30.53 44.62 1.01
C MET A 166 -31.68 45.01 1.96
N GLY A 167 -31.62 44.54 3.21
CA GLY A 167 -32.60 44.88 4.25
C GLY A 167 -32.53 46.35 4.68
N SER A 168 -31.34 46.93 4.80
CA SER A 168 -31.16 48.33 5.19
C SER A 168 -31.65 49.31 4.13
N ARG A 169 -31.51 48.97 2.85
CA ARG A 169 -32.02 49.78 1.71
C ARG A 169 -33.55 49.91 1.70
N ARG A 170 -34.30 48.89 2.13
CA ARG A 170 -35.78 48.93 2.15
C ARG A 170 -36.36 49.83 3.25
N ARG A 171 -35.61 50.13 4.31
CA ARG A 171 -36.05 51.06 5.37
C ARG A 171 -35.77 52.52 5.02
N ALA A 172 -34.84 52.79 4.12
CA ALA A 172 -34.50 54.16 3.70
C ALA A 172 -35.60 54.81 2.83
N THR A 173 -36.40 54.02 2.11
CA THR A 173 -37.45 54.51 1.20
C THR A 173 -38.85 54.65 1.82
N LEU A 174 -39.02 54.38 3.12
CA LEU A 174 -40.30 54.48 3.85
C LEU A 174 -40.43 55.77 4.71
N ARG A 175 -39.64 56.82 4.41
CA ARG A 175 -39.78 58.14 5.02
C ARG A 175 -39.88 59.23 3.95
N HIS A 176 -41.10 59.46 3.46
CA HIS A 176 -41.78 60.74 3.17
C HIS A 176 -42.91 60.51 2.17
#